data_AF-A0A369K3P7-F1
#
_entry.id   AF-A0A369K3P7-F1
#
_cell.length_a   1.000
_cell.length_b   1.000
_cell.length_c   1.000
_cell.angle_alpha   90.00
_cell.angle_beta   90.00
_cell.angle_gamma   90.00
#
_symmetry.space_group_name_H-M   'P 1'
#
loop_
_entity.id
_entity.type
_entity.pdbx_description
1 polymer ?
#
loop_
_entity_poly.entity_id
_entity_poly.type
_entity_poly.pdbx_seq_one_letter_code
_entity_poly.pdbx_strand_id
1 'polypeptide(L)'
;MDVRVRTELPQEIIDTIIDSLSTYKDHPTLKSCTLASRSLRPSSQKHLFSRILLSKNSACDRIYPLLTENPTLCSYVHDIILTSESDQATSPQWLRLNENLACVLDMLTSLRVCSLSIYNDGDWKDIHPHTTTALFRVFALPSLDSIDIGGLTGIPVSFFDIPNDIEELELRFVAFTRTTRTTSDAAASPLFRSAGSLSMTALEFIPNTRAFVNEDPNTIFALTTHPESCFSRITDLRIHVSRDSFPILLPIFTASATSLTSLELNHAYAPTQYHDGRGLNAFQFNLSNFTHLRRLSFQLSIYYYTFTTLPPILLTSAHHLTTLLASSASALERIDSLTVVFYPHDLRSSYEISMPQCVSDLHDIWGRLDDAICQRPSVRRVPHVTFVLKMDIPKFTQLVETRTRWRESMRGKLPVLEERGGVLTFDVDSSVLCYPEDE
;
A
#
# COMPACT_ATOMS: atom_id res chain seq x y z
N MET A 1 0.99 -31.04 57.82
CA MET A 1 0.31 -30.92 56.52
C MET A 1 1.10 -29.92 55.70
N ASP A 2 1.98 -30.39 54.83
CA ASP A 2 2.74 -29.52 53.93
C ASP A 2 1.80 -29.02 52.82
N VAL A 3 1.49 -27.74 52.85
CA VAL A 3 0.84 -27.05 51.75
C VAL A 3 1.90 -26.86 50.66
N ARG A 4 1.86 -27.69 49.62
CA ARG A 4 2.62 -27.44 48.38
C ARG A 4 2.08 -26.17 47.75
N VAL A 5 2.71 -25.04 48.06
CA VAL A 5 2.51 -23.78 47.33
C VAL A 5 3.06 -24.02 45.92
N ARG A 6 2.16 -24.21 44.95
CA ARG A 6 2.57 -24.23 43.55
C ARG A 6 2.90 -22.80 43.15
N THR A 7 4.18 -22.52 42.92
CA THR A 7 4.64 -21.29 42.25
C THR A 7 4.39 -21.45 40.75
N GLU A 8 3.13 -21.60 40.37
CA GLU A 8 2.73 -21.60 38.96
C GLU A 8 2.67 -20.14 38.49
N LEU A 9 3.39 -19.85 37.41
CA LEU A 9 3.36 -18.54 36.78
C LEU A 9 1.93 -18.29 36.27
N PRO A 10 1.32 -17.10 36.55
CA PRO A 10 -0.02 -16.80 36.05
C PRO A 10 -0.10 -16.91 34.52
N GLN A 11 -1.21 -17.44 34.00
CA GLN A 11 -1.42 -17.63 32.57
C GLN A 11 -1.29 -16.31 31.78
N GLU A 12 -1.72 -15.19 32.35
CA GLU A 12 -1.58 -13.85 31.74
C GLU A 12 -0.12 -13.49 31.44
N ILE A 13 0.81 -13.85 32.34
CA ILE A 13 2.24 -13.59 32.14
C ILE A 13 2.79 -14.51 31.05
N ILE A 14 2.35 -15.76 31.02
CA ILE A 14 2.70 -16.72 29.96
C ILE A 14 2.23 -16.21 28.60
N ASP A 15 0.98 -15.78 28.50
CA ASP A 15 0.40 -15.28 27.25
C ASP A 15 1.11 -13.99 26.81
N THR A 16 1.44 -13.10 27.73
CA THR A 16 2.24 -11.89 27.45
C THR A 16 3.62 -12.22 26.89
N ILE A 17 4.30 -13.24 27.45
CA ILE A 17 5.60 -13.71 26.93
C ILE A 17 5.41 -14.26 25.51
N ILE A 18 4.41 -15.09 25.27
CA ILE A 18 4.13 -15.66 23.95
C ILE A 18 3.77 -14.56 22.94
N ASP A 19 2.97 -13.57 23.33
CA ASP A 19 2.59 -12.41 22.51
C ASP A 19 3.82 -11.59 22.12
N SER A 20 4.77 -11.42 23.06
CA SER A 20 6.05 -10.76 22.76
C SER A 20 6.87 -11.54 21.72
N LEU A 21 6.99 -12.87 21.85
CA LEU A 21 7.69 -13.72 20.88
C LEU A 21 7.04 -13.65 19.48
N SER A 22 5.71 -13.61 19.42
CA SER A 22 4.96 -13.41 18.17
C SER A 22 5.24 -12.05 17.55
N THR A 23 5.30 -11.00 18.37
CA THR A 23 5.62 -9.62 17.92
C THR A 23 6.98 -9.56 17.22
N TYR A 24 7.97 -10.31 17.73
CA TYR A 24 9.30 -10.44 17.12
C TYR A 24 9.40 -11.53 16.04
N LYS A 25 8.29 -12.19 15.68
CA LYS A 25 8.21 -13.28 14.68
C LYS A 25 9.15 -14.45 14.96
N ASP A 26 9.41 -14.76 16.24
CA ASP A 26 10.25 -15.90 16.65
C ASP A 26 9.48 -17.23 16.57
N HIS A 27 9.18 -17.65 15.33
CA HIS A 27 8.50 -18.90 15.06
C HIS A 27 9.24 -20.15 15.59
N PRO A 28 10.59 -20.25 15.55
CA PRO A 28 11.31 -21.36 16.17
C PRO A 28 11.03 -21.52 17.66
N THR A 29 11.04 -20.43 18.43
CA THR A 29 10.75 -20.48 19.86
C THR A 29 9.29 -20.80 20.12
N LEU A 30 8.36 -20.19 19.37
CA LEU A 30 6.93 -20.51 19.48
C LEU A 30 6.65 -22.01 19.22
N LYS A 31 7.30 -22.62 18.22
CA LYS A 31 7.20 -24.07 17.98
C LYS A 31 7.70 -24.85 19.18
N SER A 32 8.84 -24.48 19.74
CA SER A 32 9.39 -25.13 20.94
C SER A 32 8.43 -25.02 22.13
N CYS A 33 7.78 -23.86 22.33
CA CYS A 33 6.74 -23.67 23.35
C CYS A 33 5.56 -24.62 23.17
N THR A 34 5.07 -24.84 21.93
CA THR A 34 3.96 -25.78 21.68
C THR A 34 4.28 -27.22 22.07
N LEU A 35 5.55 -27.60 22.02
CA LEU A 35 6.03 -28.95 22.34
C LEU A 35 6.37 -29.10 23.82
N ALA A 36 6.81 -28.01 24.47
CA ALA A 36 7.30 -28.02 25.84
C ALA A 36 6.21 -28.25 26.89
N SER A 37 5.01 -27.66 26.73
CA SER A 37 3.92 -27.80 27.70
C SER A 37 2.53 -27.65 27.07
N ARG A 38 1.56 -28.37 27.65
CA ARG A 38 0.14 -28.28 27.27
C ARG A 38 -0.46 -26.89 27.56
N SER A 39 0.03 -26.17 28.57
CA SER A 39 -0.44 -24.82 28.90
C SER A 39 0.02 -23.76 27.90
N LEU A 40 1.18 -23.96 27.27
CA LEU A 40 1.75 -23.03 26.27
C LEU A 40 1.16 -23.27 24.88
N ARG A 41 0.73 -24.51 24.61
CA ARG A 41 0.32 -24.94 23.28
C ARG A 41 -0.79 -24.08 22.65
N PRO A 42 -1.93 -23.78 23.30
CA PRO A 42 -3.00 -23.02 22.64
C PRO A 42 -2.55 -21.63 22.19
N SER A 43 -1.93 -20.87 23.10
CA SER A 43 -1.46 -19.51 22.82
C SER A 43 -0.35 -19.50 21.75
N SER A 44 0.62 -20.41 21.84
CA SER A 44 1.66 -20.51 20.81
C SER A 44 1.12 -20.99 19.45
N GLN A 45 0.16 -21.91 19.42
CA GLN A 45 -0.50 -22.35 18.17
C GLN A 45 -1.29 -21.21 17.54
N LYS A 46 -2.02 -20.43 18.33
CA LYS A 46 -2.75 -19.25 17.84
C LYS A 46 -1.85 -18.33 17.02
N HIS A 47 -0.65 -18.02 17.52
CA HIS A 47 0.31 -17.18 16.80
C HIS A 47 1.05 -17.88 15.66
N LEU A 48 1.31 -19.18 15.76
CA LEU A 48 1.94 -19.94 14.67
C LEU A 48 1.04 -20.10 13.45
N PHE A 49 -0.26 -20.18 13.66
CA PHE A 49 -1.26 -20.37 12.60
C PHE A 49 -2.00 -19.08 12.25
N SER A 50 -1.67 -17.94 12.88
CA SER A 50 -2.33 -16.65 12.58
C SER A 50 -2.16 -16.21 11.13
N ARG A 51 -1.03 -16.56 10.52
CA ARG A 51 -0.68 -16.23 9.15
C ARG A 51 -0.23 -17.46 8.38
N ILE A 52 -0.89 -17.71 7.24
CA ILE A 52 -0.57 -18.81 6.33
C ILE A 52 -0.03 -18.23 5.02
N LEU A 53 1.13 -18.73 4.59
CA LEU A 53 1.71 -18.47 3.28
C LEU A 53 1.59 -19.72 2.41
N LEU A 54 0.85 -19.61 1.30
CA LEU A 54 0.72 -20.66 0.28
C LEU A 54 1.40 -20.19 -1.00
N SER A 55 2.52 -20.81 -1.33
CA SER A 55 3.33 -20.46 -2.51
C SER A 55 3.38 -21.54 -3.60
N LYS A 56 2.87 -22.74 -3.28
CA LYS A 56 2.98 -23.95 -4.11
C LYS A 56 1.96 -25.01 -3.73
N ASN A 57 1.75 -25.97 -4.64
CA ASN A 57 0.83 -27.11 -4.45
C ASN A 57 1.07 -27.84 -3.13
N SER A 58 2.33 -28.21 -2.85
CA SER A 58 2.68 -28.99 -1.66
C SER A 58 2.40 -28.27 -0.34
N ALA A 59 2.31 -26.93 -0.33
CA ALA A 59 1.90 -26.21 0.88
C ALA A 59 0.39 -26.42 1.15
N CYS A 60 -0.43 -26.33 0.10
CA CYS A 60 -1.88 -26.58 0.19
C CYS A 60 -2.18 -28.03 0.57
N ASP A 61 -1.49 -28.98 -0.06
CA ASP A 61 -1.70 -30.42 0.18
C ASP A 61 -1.30 -30.85 1.60
N ARG A 62 -0.37 -30.12 2.23
CA ARG A 62 0.02 -30.35 3.63
C ARG A 62 -0.92 -29.68 4.62
N ILE A 63 -1.41 -28.49 4.32
CA ILE A 63 -2.23 -27.73 5.27
C ILE A 63 -3.68 -28.21 5.28
N TYR A 64 -4.20 -28.66 4.13
CA TYR A 64 -5.56 -29.16 4.01
C TYR A 64 -5.91 -30.29 5.00
N PRO A 65 -5.16 -31.41 5.08
CA PRO A 65 -5.45 -32.45 6.07
C PRO A 65 -5.27 -31.95 7.50
N LEU A 66 -4.30 -31.06 7.75
CA LEU A 66 -4.06 -30.51 9.09
C LEU A 66 -5.23 -29.65 9.59
N LEU A 67 -5.83 -28.83 8.73
CA LEU A 67 -7.04 -28.05 9.04
C LEU A 67 -8.28 -28.94 9.17
N THR A 68 -8.35 -30.01 8.37
CA THR A 68 -9.46 -30.98 8.43
C THR A 68 -9.43 -31.79 9.73
N GLU A 69 -8.25 -32.25 10.15
CA GLU A 69 -8.03 -33.00 11.39
C GLU A 69 -8.19 -32.12 12.64
N ASN A 70 -7.90 -30.82 12.52
CA ASN A 70 -8.00 -29.89 13.62
C ASN A 70 -8.69 -28.57 13.21
N PRO A 71 -10.04 -28.57 13.11
CA PRO A 71 -10.81 -27.40 12.66
C PRO A 71 -10.66 -26.17 13.55
N THR A 72 -10.23 -26.32 14.81
CA THR A 72 -10.01 -25.15 15.68
C THR A 72 -8.86 -24.28 15.17
N LEU A 73 -7.91 -24.85 14.44
CA LEU A 73 -6.82 -24.07 13.83
C LEU A 73 -7.33 -23.07 12.80
N CYS A 74 -8.42 -23.39 12.10
CA CYS A 74 -9.04 -22.48 11.12
C CYS A 74 -9.47 -21.16 11.77
N SER A 75 -9.91 -21.19 13.03
CA SER A 75 -10.30 -19.99 13.78
C SER A 75 -9.12 -19.11 14.21
N TYR A 76 -7.91 -19.65 14.17
CA TYR A 76 -6.69 -18.89 14.48
C TYR A 76 -6.14 -18.18 13.25
N VAL A 77 -6.47 -18.63 12.04
CA VAL A 77 -5.98 -18.03 10.80
C VAL A 77 -6.72 -16.73 10.54
N HIS A 78 -5.97 -15.63 10.56
CA HIS A 78 -6.48 -14.30 10.26
C HIS A 78 -5.88 -13.75 8.97
N ASP A 79 -4.67 -14.19 8.59
CA ASP A 79 -4.00 -13.72 7.39
C ASP A 79 -3.71 -14.88 6.46
N ILE A 80 -4.12 -14.76 5.20
CA ILE A 80 -3.68 -15.67 4.14
C ILE A 80 -2.97 -14.92 3.03
N ILE A 81 -1.83 -15.48 2.61
CA ILE A 81 -1.03 -14.96 1.51
C ILE A 81 -0.87 -16.06 0.48
N LEU A 82 -1.42 -15.82 -0.69
CA LEU A 82 -1.26 -16.63 -1.88
C LEU A 82 -0.21 -15.94 -2.75
N THR A 83 0.92 -16.59 -2.98
CA THR A 83 1.98 -16.03 -3.83
C THR A 83 2.41 -17.02 -4.89
N SER A 84 2.83 -16.56 -6.07
CA SER A 84 3.69 -17.39 -6.91
C SER A 84 5.14 -17.20 -6.44
N GLU A 85 5.94 -18.27 -6.35
CA GLU A 85 7.39 -18.10 -6.15
C GLU A 85 7.99 -17.53 -7.46
N SER A 86 8.90 -16.56 -7.35
CA SER A 86 9.48 -15.83 -8.49
C SER A 86 10.46 -16.66 -9.32
N ASP A 87 10.76 -17.90 -8.92
CA ASP A 87 11.99 -18.59 -9.32
C ASP A 87 11.89 -19.32 -10.68
N GLN A 88 10.74 -19.26 -11.37
CA GLN A 88 10.63 -19.84 -12.72
C GLN A 88 9.78 -18.94 -13.64
N ALA A 89 10.21 -18.84 -14.90
CA ALA A 89 9.52 -18.15 -15.99
C ALA A 89 8.18 -18.80 -16.40
N THR A 90 7.64 -19.67 -15.57
CA THR A 90 6.39 -20.40 -15.79
C THR A 90 5.28 -19.72 -15.00
N SER A 91 4.12 -19.55 -15.65
CA SER A 91 2.88 -19.06 -15.03
C SER A 91 2.56 -19.83 -13.75
N PRO A 92 1.76 -19.28 -12.80
CA PRO A 92 1.48 -19.90 -11.50
C PRO A 92 0.62 -21.17 -11.65
N GLN A 93 1.21 -22.26 -12.14
CA GLN A 93 0.53 -23.52 -12.44
C GLN A 93 -0.16 -24.10 -11.20
N TRP A 94 0.34 -23.80 -10.01
CA TRP A 94 -0.25 -24.30 -8.77
C TRP A 94 -1.65 -23.71 -8.50
N LEU A 95 -1.91 -22.43 -8.82
CA LEU A 95 -3.25 -21.84 -8.70
C LEU A 95 -4.25 -22.45 -9.70
N ARG A 96 -3.74 -22.95 -10.82
CA ARG A 96 -4.52 -23.61 -11.86
C ARG A 96 -4.82 -25.07 -11.55
N LEU A 97 -3.89 -25.77 -10.91
CA LEU A 97 -3.93 -27.23 -10.74
C LEU A 97 -4.31 -27.69 -9.33
N ASN A 98 -4.22 -26.82 -8.32
CA ASN A 98 -4.50 -27.22 -6.95
C ASN A 98 -6.00 -27.32 -6.67
N GLU A 99 -6.51 -28.55 -6.55
CA GLU A 99 -7.91 -28.80 -6.21
C GLU A 99 -8.23 -28.53 -4.72
N ASN A 100 -7.23 -28.65 -3.84
CA ASN A 100 -7.40 -28.49 -2.39
C ASN A 100 -7.48 -27.03 -1.95
N LEU A 101 -6.95 -26.08 -2.72
CA LEU A 101 -6.88 -24.67 -2.34
C LEU A 101 -8.27 -24.08 -2.10
N ALA A 102 -9.25 -24.40 -2.95
CA ALA A 102 -10.63 -23.96 -2.76
C ALA A 102 -11.20 -24.45 -1.41
N CYS A 103 -10.96 -25.71 -1.07
CA CYS A 103 -11.39 -26.29 0.21
C CYS A 103 -10.67 -25.65 1.40
N VAL A 104 -9.37 -25.34 1.26
CA VAL A 104 -8.63 -24.60 2.30
C VAL A 104 -9.27 -23.23 2.52
N LEU A 105 -9.47 -22.44 1.46
CA LEU A 105 -10.07 -21.10 1.54
C LEU A 105 -11.45 -21.13 2.22
N ASP A 106 -12.29 -22.12 1.88
CA ASP A 106 -13.62 -22.27 2.47
C ASP A 106 -13.62 -22.57 3.97
N MET A 107 -12.55 -23.15 4.51
CA MET A 107 -12.40 -23.40 5.95
C MET A 107 -12.03 -22.14 6.75
N LEU A 108 -11.42 -21.13 6.10
CA LEU A 108 -10.83 -19.96 6.75
C LEU A 108 -11.86 -18.83 6.94
N THR A 109 -12.88 -19.11 7.77
CA THR A 109 -14.01 -18.20 8.00
C THR A 109 -13.71 -17.01 8.91
N SER A 110 -12.53 -16.97 9.54
CA SER A 110 -12.09 -15.92 10.48
C SER A 110 -10.99 -15.01 9.89
N LEU A 111 -10.83 -15.01 8.56
CA LEU A 111 -9.85 -14.19 7.87
C LEU A 111 -10.16 -12.70 8.02
N ARG A 112 -9.10 -11.93 8.22
CA ARG A 112 -9.04 -10.47 8.26
C ARG A 112 -8.25 -9.92 7.08
N VAL A 113 -7.19 -10.61 6.66
CA VAL A 113 -6.35 -10.19 5.54
C VAL A 113 -6.26 -11.31 4.51
N CYS A 114 -6.52 -10.97 3.25
CA CYS A 114 -6.31 -11.86 2.12
C CYS A 114 -5.42 -11.18 1.07
N SER A 115 -4.23 -11.73 0.86
CA SER A 115 -3.29 -11.25 -0.17
C SER A 115 -3.13 -12.28 -1.29
N LEU A 116 -3.25 -11.85 -2.53
CA LEU A 116 -3.01 -12.64 -3.74
C LEU A 116 -2.01 -11.91 -4.62
N SER A 117 -0.76 -12.38 -4.64
CA SER A 117 0.32 -11.78 -5.43
C SER A 117 0.84 -12.75 -6.48
N ILE A 118 0.75 -12.37 -7.74
CA ILE A 118 1.24 -13.18 -8.86
C ILE A 118 2.36 -12.42 -9.57
N TYR A 119 3.54 -13.02 -9.61
CA TYR A 119 4.67 -12.50 -10.39
C TYR A 119 4.50 -12.89 -11.86
N ASN A 120 4.90 -12.00 -12.78
CA ASN A 120 4.86 -12.18 -14.24
C ASN A 120 3.48 -12.07 -14.91
N ASP A 121 2.67 -11.07 -14.53
CA ASP A 121 1.43 -10.68 -15.21
C ASP A 121 0.46 -11.87 -15.42
N GLY A 122 0.00 -12.49 -14.33
CA GLY A 122 -0.98 -13.58 -14.42
C GLY A 122 -2.34 -13.10 -14.94
N ASP A 123 -3.11 -14.00 -15.56
CA ASP A 123 -4.50 -13.74 -15.96
C ASP A 123 -5.45 -14.46 -14.99
N TRP A 124 -6.50 -13.76 -14.52
CA TRP A 124 -7.51 -14.32 -13.61
C TRP A 124 -8.14 -15.59 -14.15
N LYS A 125 -8.32 -15.69 -15.48
CA LYS A 125 -8.92 -16.88 -16.12
C LYS A 125 -8.05 -18.13 -16.01
N ASP A 126 -6.76 -17.97 -15.72
CA ASP A 126 -5.82 -19.07 -15.55
C ASP A 126 -5.89 -19.68 -14.14
N ILE A 127 -6.51 -18.99 -13.18
CA ILE A 127 -6.78 -19.51 -11.84
C ILE A 127 -7.91 -20.55 -11.93
N HIS A 128 -7.78 -21.66 -11.21
CA HIS A 128 -8.79 -22.71 -11.22
C HIS A 128 -10.19 -22.16 -10.85
N PRO A 129 -11.28 -22.51 -11.58
CA PRO A 129 -12.61 -21.92 -11.34
C PRO A 129 -13.16 -22.13 -9.92
N HIS A 130 -12.87 -23.27 -9.28
CA HIS A 130 -13.26 -23.48 -7.88
C HIS A 130 -12.48 -22.56 -6.93
N THR A 131 -11.21 -22.28 -7.23
CA THR A 131 -10.38 -21.36 -6.45
C THR A 131 -10.87 -19.92 -6.59
N THR A 132 -11.18 -19.46 -7.81
CA THR A 132 -11.74 -18.11 -8.00
C THR A 132 -13.07 -17.96 -7.28
N THR A 133 -13.95 -18.96 -7.35
CA THR A 133 -15.22 -18.95 -6.61
C THR A 133 -15.00 -18.89 -5.08
N ALA A 134 -14.03 -19.65 -4.56
CA ALA A 134 -13.67 -19.62 -3.14
C ALA A 134 -13.07 -18.27 -2.72
N LEU A 135 -12.23 -17.66 -3.55
CA LEU A 135 -11.70 -16.30 -3.32
C LEU A 135 -12.83 -15.26 -3.20
N PHE A 136 -13.83 -15.31 -4.10
CA PHE A 136 -14.98 -14.42 -4.00
C PHE A 136 -15.79 -14.63 -2.70
N ARG A 137 -15.87 -15.86 -2.19
CA ARG A 137 -16.47 -16.12 -0.86
C ARG A 137 -15.62 -15.55 0.27
N VAL A 138 -14.29 -15.68 0.19
CA VAL A 138 -13.36 -15.09 1.15
C VAL A 138 -13.48 -13.57 1.17
N PHE A 139 -13.51 -12.92 0.00
CA PHE A 139 -13.69 -11.48 -0.13
C PHE A 139 -15.03 -10.98 0.41
N ALA A 140 -16.04 -11.86 0.48
CA ALA A 140 -17.35 -11.58 1.06
C ALA A 140 -17.43 -11.90 2.57
N LEU A 141 -16.34 -12.31 3.23
CA LEU A 141 -16.35 -12.59 4.66
C LEU A 141 -16.52 -11.28 5.45
N PRO A 142 -17.46 -11.22 6.39
CA PRO A 142 -17.71 -10.00 7.17
C PRO A 142 -16.60 -9.68 8.19
N SER A 143 -15.67 -10.61 8.40
CA SER A 143 -14.48 -10.39 9.23
C SER A 143 -13.29 -9.85 8.45
N LEU A 144 -13.39 -9.79 7.11
CA LEU A 144 -12.28 -9.39 6.26
C LEU A 144 -12.13 -7.87 6.29
N ASP A 145 -10.97 -7.40 6.74
CA ASP A 145 -10.65 -5.99 6.90
C ASP A 145 -9.78 -5.49 5.73
N SER A 146 -9.00 -6.37 5.10
CA SER A 146 -8.04 -5.99 4.05
C SER A 146 -7.92 -7.02 2.91
N ILE A 147 -7.85 -6.50 1.68
CA ILE A 147 -7.60 -7.26 0.46
C ILE A 147 -6.39 -6.66 -0.26
N ASP A 148 -5.40 -7.49 -0.57
CA ASP A 148 -4.25 -7.12 -1.42
C ASP A 148 -4.22 -8.01 -2.66
N ILE A 149 -4.27 -7.42 -3.85
CA ILE A 149 -4.13 -8.13 -5.12
C ILE A 149 -2.99 -7.52 -5.93
N GLY A 150 -2.00 -8.35 -6.25
CA GLY A 150 -0.78 -7.98 -6.96
C GLY A 150 -0.58 -8.76 -8.27
N GLY A 151 -0.23 -8.05 -9.35
CA GLY A 151 0.28 -8.62 -10.61
C GLY A 151 -0.72 -9.51 -11.36
N LEU A 152 -2.00 -9.18 -11.27
CA LEU A 152 -3.10 -9.97 -11.82
C LEU A 152 -3.96 -9.16 -12.78
N THR A 153 -4.12 -9.66 -14.00
CA THR A 153 -4.92 -9.07 -15.08
C THR A 153 -6.22 -9.83 -15.27
N GLY A 154 -7.18 -9.23 -15.96
CA GLY A 154 -8.46 -9.89 -16.26
C GLY A 154 -9.34 -10.14 -15.03
N ILE A 155 -9.21 -9.37 -13.96
CA ILE A 155 -10.07 -9.51 -12.77
C ILE A 155 -11.53 -9.15 -13.15
N PRO A 156 -12.52 -9.98 -12.83
CA PRO A 156 -13.92 -9.65 -13.11
C PRO A 156 -14.34 -8.36 -12.42
N VAL A 157 -15.04 -7.45 -13.12
CA VAL A 157 -15.57 -6.22 -12.49
C VAL A 157 -16.56 -6.49 -11.37
N SER A 158 -17.17 -7.68 -11.37
CA SER A 158 -18.04 -8.15 -10.29
C SER A 158 -17.31 -8.28 -8.96
N PHE A 159 -15.98 -8.16 -8.94
CA PHE A 159 -15.19 -7.94 -7.73
C PHE A 159 -15.72 -6.76 -6.90
N PHE A 160 -16.17 -5.68 -7.54
CA PHE A 160 -16.71 -4.52 -6.83
C PHE A 160 -18.18 -4.71 -6.40
N ASP A 161 -18.86 -5.75 -6.88
CA ASP A 161 -20.24 -6.09 -6.49
C ASP A 161 -20.29 -6.98 -5.22
N ILE A 162 -19.14 -7.25 -4.59
CA ILE A 162 -19.04 -8.09 -3.40
C ILE A 162 -19.60 -7.32 -2.20
N PRO A 163 -20.62 -7.82 -1.48
CA PRO A 163 -21.26 -7.11 -0.37
C PRO A 163 -20.37 -7.17 0.88
N ASN A 164 -19.38 -6.28 0.98
CA ASN A 164 -18.48 -6.19 2.12
C ASN A 164 -18.01 -4.75 2.38
N ASP A 165 -17.75 -4.43 3.64
CA ASP A 165 -17.19 -3.17 4.08
C ASP A 165 -15.79 -3.43 4.65
N ILE A 166 -14.75 -3.16 3.85
CA ILE A 166 -13.35 -3.40 4.23
C ILE A 166 -12.66 -2.08 4.63
N GLU A 167 -11.59 -2.17 5.40
CA GLU A 167 -10.77 -1.01 5.76
C GLU A 167 -9.82 -0.63 4.61
N GLU A 168 -9.11 -1.61 4.05
CA GLU A 168 -8.04 -1.36 3.09
C GLU A 168 -8.12 -2.27 1.86
N LEU A 169 -8.04 -1.66 0.68
CA LEU A 169 -7.92 -2.34 -0.60
C LEU A 169 -6.61 -1.95 -1.27
N GLU A 170 -5.70 -2.90 -1.47
CA GLU A 170 -4.47 -2.72 -2.22
C GLU A 170 -4.57 -3.44 -3.57
N LEU A 171 -4.37 -2.71 -4.66
CA LEU A 171 -4.46 -3.20 -6.03
C LEU A 171 -3.19 -2.82 -6.78
N ARG A 172 -2.23 -3.74 -6.85
CA ARG A 172 -0.90 -3.50 -7.41
C ARG A 172 -0.70 -4.19 -8.74
N PHE A 173 -0.39 -3.44 -9.80
CA PHE A 173 -0.22 -3.95 -11.17
C PHE A 173 -1.41 -4.81 -11.64
N VAL A 174 -2.64 -4.36 -11.39
CA VAL A 174 -3.85 -5.09 -11.76
C VAL A 174 -4.59 -4.50 -12.97
N ALA A 175 -5.38 -5.32 -13.64
CA ALA A 175 -6.33 -4.91 -14.68
C ALA A 175 -7.64 -5.73 -14.60
N PHE A 176 -8.75 -5.13 -15.04
CA PHE A 176 -10.09 -5.71 -14.91
C PHE A 176 -10.68 -6.07 -16.27
N THR A 177 -11.38 -7.21 -16.37
CA THR A 177 -12.04 -7.63 -17.62
C THR A 177 -13.06 -6.60 -18.09
N ARG A 178 -13.14 -6.39 -19.41
CA ARG A 178 -14.18 -5.58 -20.04
C ARG A 178 -15.58 -6.15 -19.75
N THR A 179 -16.49 -5.28 -19.32
CA THR A 179 -17.93 -5.58 -19.40
C THR A 179 -18.34 -5.59 -20.87
N THR A 180 -18.38 -6.76 -21.48
CA THR A 180 -19.08 -6.93 -22.75
C THR A 180 -20.58 -6.84 -22.47
N ARG A 181 -21.10 -5.61 -22.25
CA ARG A 181 -22.53 -5.34 -22.40
C ARG A 181 -22.83 -5.58 -23.88
N THR A 182 -23.14 -6.82 -24.23
CA THR A 182 -23.83 -7.12 -25.47
C THR A 182 -25.12 -6.29 -25.43
N THR A 183 -25.25 -5.40 -26.41
CA THR A 183 -26.33 -4.42 -26.56
C THR A 183 -27.73 -5.03 -26.74
N SER A 184 -27.87 -6.34 -26.54
CA SER A 184 -29.09 -7.13 -26.70
C SER A 184 -29.96 -7.14 -25.44
N ASP A 185 -29.39 -7.13 -24.23
CA ASP A 185 -30.14 -7.47 -23.01
C ASP A 185 -30.42 -6.26 -22.10
N ALA A 186 -30.38 -5.05 -22.66
CA ALA A 186 -30.63 -3.80 -21.94
C ALA A 186 -32.08 -3.61 -21.44
N ALA A 187 -32.98 -4.59 -21.63
CA ALA A 187 -34.38 -4.48 -21.25
C ALA A 187 -34.86 -5.47 -20.16
N ALA A 188 -34.02 -6.38 -19.63
CA ALA A 188 -34.56 -7.47 -18.78
C ALA A 188 -33.70 -8.01 -17.63
N SER A 189 -32.74 -7.26 -17.07
CA SER A 189 -32.11 -7.67 -15.81
C SER A 189 -32.10 -6.56 -14.75
N PRO A 190 -33.06 -6.55 -13.82
CA PRO A 190 -33.03 -5.73 -12.61
C PRO A 190 -32.03 -6.25 -11.55
N LEU A 191 -31.05 -7.07 -11.94
CA LEU A 191 -30.11 -7.77 -11.06
C LEU A 191 -28.94 -6.89 -10.55
N PHE A 192 -28.73 -5.68 -11.10
CA PHE A 192 -27.75 -4.72 -10.56
C PHE A 192 -28.26 -3.93 -9.34
N ARG A 193 -29.41 -4.30 -8.75
CA ARG A 193 -29.76 -3.90 -7.38
C ARG A 193 -29.25 -4.94 -6.38
N SER A 194 -28.01 -5.40 -6.54
CA SER A 194 -27.39 -6.27 -5.52
C SER A 194 -27.26 -5.47 -4.23
N ALA A 195 -27.70 -6.07 -3.13
CA ALA A 195 -27.87 -5.45 -1.82
C ALA A 195 -26.56 -5.19 -1.06
N GLY A 196 -25.48 -4.91 -1.77
CA GLY A 196 -24.19 -4.52 -1.22
C GLY A 196 -23.16 -4.45 -2.34
N SER A 197 -22.52 -3.28 -2.46
CA SER A 197 -21.28 -3.10 -3.22
C SER A 197 -20.14 -3.21 -2.24
N LEU A 198 -18.95 -3.57 -2.72
CA LEU A 198 -17.74 -3.46 -1.92
C LEU A 198 -17.59 -2.00 -1.50
N SER A 199 -17.26 -1.73 -0.25
CA SER A 199 -16.95 -0.40 0.25
C SER A 199 -15.61 -0.46 0.94
N MET A 200 -14.79 0.58 0.78
CA MET A 200 -13.48 0.66 1.41
C MET A 200 -13.19 2.07 1.92
N THR A 201 -12.45 2.16 3.02
CA THR A 201 -11.96 3.45 3.54
C THR A 201 -10.65 3.88 2.89
N ALA A 202 -9.72 2.94 2.70
CA ALA A 202 -8.41 3.16 2.10
C ALA A 202 -8.26 2.37 0.80
N LEU A 203 -7.73 3.02 -0.23
CA LEU A 203 -7.38 2.41 -1.51
C LEU A 203 -5.94 2.73 -1.89
N GLU A 204 -5.11 1.70 -2.06
CA GLU A 204 -3.87 1.81 -2.84
C GLU A 204 -4.09 1.24 -4.24
N PHE A 205 -3.83 2.03 -5.29
CA PHE A 205 -4.01 1.57 -6.66
C PHE A 205 -2.84 1.89 -7.59
N ILE A 206 -2.30 0.83 -8.17
CA ILE A 206 -1.25 0.82 -9.18
C ILE A 206 -1.78 0.03 -10.38
N PRO A 207 -2.35 0.68 -11.41
CA PRO A 207 -2.89 -0.06 -12.55
C PRO A 207 -1.78 -0.70 -13.40
N ASN A 208 -2.06 -1.85 -14.00
CA ASN A 208 -1.21 -2.43 -15.04
C ASN A 208 -1.43 -1.70 -16.37
N THR A 209 -0.71 -0.60 -16.57
CA THR A 209 -0.88 0.27 -17.74
C THR A 209 -0.67 -0.46 -19.07
N ARG A 210 0.13 -1.53 -19.10
CA ARG A 210 0.36 -2.34 -20.32
C ARG A 210 -0.87 -3.14 -20.72
N ALA A 211 -1.59 -3.69 -19.75
CA ALA A 211 -2.85 -4.40 -20.01
C ALA A 211 -3.92 -3.43 -20.57
N PHE A 212 -3.98 -2.21 -20.02
CA PHE A 212 -4.96 -1.19 -20.44
C PHE A 212 -4.71 -0.62 -21.84
N VAL A 213 -3.50 -0.65 -22.41
CA VAL A 213 -3.27 -0.21 -23.81
C VAL A 213 -4.07 -1.07 -24.80
N ASN A 214 -4.29 -2.34 -24.46
CA ASN A 214 -5.05 -3.28 -25.29
C ASN A 214 -6.55 -3.33 -24.92
N GLU A 215 -6.94 -2.69 -23.82
CA GLU A 215 -8.30 -2.75 -23.27
C GLU A 215 -9.00 -1.39 -23.37
N ASP A 216 -10.32 -1.41 -23.47
CA ASP A 216 -11.12 -0.19 -23.51
C ASP A 216 -11.16 0.44 -22.10
N PRO A 217 -10.59 1.64 -21.87
CA PRO A 217 -10.53 2.27 -20.56
C PRO A 217 -11.92 2.46 -19.94
N ASN A 218 -12.99 2.48 -20.75
CA ASN A 218 -14.39 2.69 -20.34
C ASN A 218 -14.91 1.77 -19.21
N THR A 219 -14.27 0.63 -18.94
CA THR A 219 -14.74 -0.32 -17.93
C THR A 219 -14.70 0.26 -16.51
N ILE A 220 -13.60 0.93 -16.11
CA ILE A 220 -13.51 1.59 -14.79
C ILE A 220 -14.43 2.80 -14.72
N PHE A 221 -14.62 3.52 -15.84
CA PHE A 221 -15.54 4.67 -15.89
C PHE A 221 -16.98 4.26 -15.56
N ALA A 222 -17.42 3.07 -16.00
CA ALA A 222 -18.76 2.59 -15.67
C ALA A 222 -18.95 2.42 -14.15
N LEU A 223 -17.92 1.94 -13.43
CA LEU A 223 -17.98 1.75 -11.98
C LEU A 223 -17.99 3.09 -11.23
N THR A 224 -17.25 4.09 -11.71
CA THR A 224 -17.14 5.39 -11.03
C THR A 224 -18.29 6.35 -11.30
N THR A 225 -19.07 6.11 -12.36
CA THR A 225 -20.21 6.99 -12.73
C THR A 225 -21.47 6.71 -11.90
N HIS A 226 -21.51 5.61 -11.16
CA HIS A 226 -22.61 5.31 -10.26
C HIS A 226 -22.56 6.17 -8.99
N PRO A 227 -23.67 6.81 -8.57
CA PRO A 227 -23.72 7.60 -7.34
C PRO A 227 -23.36 6.82 -6.08
N GLU A 228 -23.63 5.51 -6.07
CA GLU A 228 -23.30 4.57 -4.99
C GLU A 228 -22.02 3.78 -5.28
N SER A 229 -21.12 4.32 -6.10
CA SER A 229 -19.85 3.68 -6.41
C SER A 229 -19.04 3.43 -5.14
N CYS A 230 -18.41 2.27 -5.04
CA CYS A 230 -17.45 1.91 -3.99
C CYS A 230 -16.36 2.99 -3.79
N PHE A 231 -15.98 3.69 -4.85
CA PHE A 231 -14.95 4.73 -4.82
C PHE A 231 -15.42 6.05 -4.18
N SER A 232 -16.73 6.27 -4.06
CA SER A 232 -17.29 7.53 -3.52
C SER A 232 -17.15 7.67 -2.01
N ARG A 233 -16.75 6.60 -1.31
CA ARG A 233 -16.62 6.54 0.15
C ARG A 233 -15.16 6.54 0.62
N ILE A 234 -14.20 6.49 -0.31
CA ILE A 234 -12.78 6.45 0.01
C ILE A 234 -12.37 7.72 0.75
N THR A 235 -11.76 7.56 1.91
CA THR A 235 -11.20 8.65 2.72
C THR A 235 -9.71 8.79 2.51
N ASP A 236 -9.03 7.70 2.14
CA ASP A 236 -7.57 7.62 2.00
C ASP A 236 -7.22 6.98 0.65
N LEU A 237 -6.56 7.74 -0.23
CA LEU A 237 -6.19 7.28 -1.57
C LEU A 237 -4.68 7.36 -1.76
N ARG A 238 -4.04 6.23 -2.05
CA ARG A 238 -2.64 6.13 -2.44
C ARG A 238 -2.55 5.68 -3.89
N ILE A 239 -1.88 6.44 -4.74
CA ILE A 239 -1.83 6.11 -6.17
C ILE A 239 -0.46 6.32 -6.77
N HIS A 240 -0.13 5.51 -7.77
CA HIS A 240 1.08 5.66 -8.55
C HIS A 240 0.78 6.40 -9.84
N VAL A 241 1.18 7.67 -9.86
CA VAL A 241 0.83 8.59 -10.93
C VAL A 241 1.87 8.52 -12.05
N SER A 242 1.41 8.20 -13.26
CA SER A 242 2.19 8.18 -14.49
C SER A 242 1.29 8.67 -15.62
N ARG A 243 1.88 9.17 -16.72
CA ARG A 243 1.11 9.59 -17.91
C ARG A 243 0.14 8.50 -18.38
N ASP A 244 0.56 7.24 -18.26
CA ASP A 244 -0.21 6.09 -18.73
C ASP A 244 -1.26 5.63 -17.70
N SER A 245 -1.02 5.84 -16.40
CA SER A 245 -1.99 5.48 -15.35
C SER A 245 -3.06 6.55 -15.13
N PHE A 246 -2.78 7.82 -15.44
CA PHE A 246 -3.69 8.92 -15.12
C PHE A 246 -5.09 8.80 -15.73
N PRO A 247 -5.28 8.42 -17.02
CA PRO A 247 -6.62 8.23 -17.58
C PRO A 247 -7.45 7.18 -16.83
N ILE A 248 -6.78 6.20 -16.21
CA ILE A 248 -7.40 5.13 -15.41
C ILE A 248 -7.75 5.62 -14.00
N LEU A 249 -6.94 6.51 -13.45
CA LEU A 249 -7.08 7.06 -12.09
C LEU A 249 -8.08 8.23 -12.02
N LEU A 250 -8.24 9.00 -13.10
CA LEU A 250 -9.12 10.17 -13.16
C LEU A 250 -10.59 9.90 -12.75
N PRO A 251 -11.21 8.78 -13.14
CA PRO A 251 -12.58 8.48 -12.72
C PRO A 251 -12.67 8.21 -11.22
N ILE A 252 -11.67 7.54 -10.64
CA ILE A 252 -11.59 7.25 -9.20
C ILE A 252 -11.44 8.55 -8.42
N PHE A 253 -10.60 9.47 -8.90
CA PHE A 253 -10.48 10.81 -8.32
C PHE A 253 -11.80 11.58 -8.33
N THR A 254 -12.53 11.50 -9.44
CA THR A 254 -13.81 12.21 -9.59
C THR A 254 -14.85 11.63 -8.64
N ALA A 255 -14.92 10.30 -8.51
CA ALA A 255 -15.84 9.63 -7.61
C ALA A 255 -15.54 9.92 -6.13
N SER A 256 -14.26 9.92 -5.74
CA SER A 256 -13.81 10.16 -4.36
C SER A 256 -13.70 11.65 -3.97
N ALA A 257 -13.96 12.58 -4.90
CA ALA A 257 -13.69 14.01 -4.72
C ALA A 257 -14.30 14.61 -3.44
N THR A 258 -15.49 14.14 -3.05
CA THR A 258 -16.22 14.65 -1.88
C THR A 258 -15.94 13.90 -0.59
N SER A 259 -15.38 12.69 -0.61
CA SER A 259 -15.08 11.89 0.59
C SER A 259 -13.62 11.98 1.00
N LEU A 260 -12.72 12.27 0.06
CA LEU A 260 -11.29 12.15 0.26
C LEU A 260 -10.75 13.14 1.31
N THR A 261 -10.08 12.60 2.33
CA THR A 261 -9.45 13.36 3.41
C THR A 261 -7.92 13.29 3.36
N SER A 262 -7.38 12.22 2.76
CA SER A 262 -5.96 11.96 2.61
C SER A 262 -5.64 11.51 1.20
N LEU A 263 -4.65 12.14 0.57
CA LEU A 263 -4.17 11.79 -0.76
C LEU A 263 -2.66 11.62 -0.74
N GLU A 264 -2.20 10.46 -1.19
CA GLU A 264 -0.78 10.16 -1.40
C GLU A 264 -0.51 9.91 -2.89
N LEU A 265 0.46 10.65 -3.42
CA LEU A 265 0.86 10.62 -4.81
C LEU A 265 2.28 10.08 -4.93
N ASN A 266 2.37 8.86 -5.45
CA ASN A 266 3.61 8.14 -5.64
C ASN A 266 4.06 8.33 -7.09
N HIS A 267 5.27 8.84 -7.29
CA HIS A 267 5.80 9.09 -8.63
C HIS A 267 7.27 8.71 -8.71
N ALA A 268 7.62 8.02 -9.79
CA ALA A 268 8.95 7.55 -10.09
C ALA A 268 9.65 8.45 -11.11
N TYR A 269 10.88 8.83 -10.78
CA TYR A 269 11.76 9.69 -11.54
C TYR A 269 12.99 8.86 -11.94
N ALA A 270 13.17 8.56 -13.23
CA ALA A 270 14.27 7.72 -13.72
C ALA A 270 15.00 8.34 -14.93
N PRO A 271 16.33 8.16 -15.10
CA PRO A 271 17.17 8.89 -16.08
C PRO A 271 16.69 8.82 -17.53
N THR A 272 16.08 7.70 -17.92
CA THR A 272 15.63 7.44 -19.28
C THR A 272 14.23 8.00 -19.58
N GLN A 273 13.47 8.41 -18.56
CA GLN A 273 12.05 8.77 -18.70
C GLN A 273 11.81 10.28 -18.86
N TYR A 274 12.85 11.11 -18.75
CA TYR A 274 12.73 12.59 -18.75
C TYR A 274 12.40 13.21 -20.11
N HIS A 275 12.58 12.49 -21.21
CA HIS A 275 12.40 13.07 -22.53
C HIS A 275 10.93 13.07 -23.03
N ASP A 276 10.01 12.39 -22.34
CA ASP A 276 8.67 12.09 -22.89
C ASP A 276 7.51 12.89 -22.25
N GLY A 277 7.79 13.92 -21.43
CA GLY A 277 6.75 14.70 -20.76
C GLY A 277 5.95 13.88 -19.73
N ARG A 278 6.59 12.88 -19.11
CA ARG A 278 5.98 11.97 -18.11
C ARG A 278 6.07 12.50 -16.67
N GLY A 279 6.40 13.77 -16.47
CA GLY A 279 6.60 14.37 -15.16
C GLY A 279 5.32 14.55 -14.34
N LEU A 280 5.46 14.76 -13.04
CA LEU A 280 4.35 15.05 -12.13
C LEU A 280 3.51 16.27 -12.55
N ASN A 281 4.09 17.22 -13.29
CA ASN A 281 3.39 18.37 -13.84
C ASN A 281 2.47 18.06 -15.03
N ALA A 282 2.61 16.91 -15.67
CA ALA A 282 1.71 16.47 -16.74
C ALA A 282 0.31 16.13 -16.19
N PHE A 283 0.21 15.91 -14.88
CA PHE A 283 -1.06 15.66 -14.20
C PHE A 283 -1.80 16.98 -13.97
N GLN A 284 -2.61 17.36 -14.95
CA GLN A 284 -3.50 18.52 -14.86
C GLN A 284 -4.78 18.17 -14.07
N PHE A 285 -4.64 17.72 -12.82
CA PHE A 285 -5.79 17.58 -11.94
C PHE A 285 -5.80 18.69 -10.90
N ASN A 286 -7.00 19.22 -10.64
CA ASN A 286 -7.18 20.38 -9.79
C ASN A 286 -7.51 19.92 -8.37
N LEU A 287 -6.58 20.10 -7.42
CA LEU A 287 -6.79 19.73 -6.03
C LEU A 287 -7.96 20.48 -5.37
N SER A 288 -8.42 21.60 -5.94
CA SER A 288 -9.56 22.34 -5.39
C SER A 288 -10.87 21.53 -5.38
N ASN A 289 -11.00 20.52 -6.25
CA ASN A 289 -12.14 19.61 -6.29
C ASN A 289 -12.27 18.76 -5.01
N PHE A 290 -11.16 18.48 -4.32
CA PHE A 290 -11.17 17.71 -3.08
C PHE A 290 -11.49 18.61 -1.89
N THR A 291 -12.78 18.78 -1.61
CA THR A 291 -13.27 19.76 -0.64
C THR A 291 -12.94 19.43 0.82
N HIS A 292 -12.76 18.14 1.12
CA HIS A 292 -12.46 17.64 2.46
C HIS A 292 -11.01 17.21 2.65
N LEU A 293 -10.14 17.43 1.65
CA LEU A 293 -8.74 17.02 1.72
C LEU A 293 -8.02 17.78 2.83
N ARG A 294 -7.47 17.04 3.79
CA ARG A 294 -6.71 17.55 4.95
C ARG A 294 -5.25 17.12 4.93
N ARG A 295 -4.95 15.97 4.36
CA ARG A 295 -3.60 15.41 4.27
C ARG A 295 -3.21 15.23 2.82
N LEU A 296 -2.04 15.76 2.47
CA LEU A 296 -1.46 15.61 1.14
C LEU A 296 -0.04 15.08 1.29
N SER A 297 0.25 13.96 0.66
CA SER A 297 1.55 13.30 0.68
C SER A 297 2.08 13.12 -0.74
N PHE A 298 3.36 13.37 -0.94
CA PHE A 298 4.07 13.11 -2.18
C PHE A 298 5.23 12.17 -1.91
N GLN A 299 5.26 11.00 -2.54
CA GLN A 299 6.42 10.12 -2.51
C GLN A 299 7.12 10.14 -3.87
N LEU A 300 8.31 10.74 -3.89
CA LEU A 300 9.10 10.93 -5.09
C LEU A 300 10.25 9.91 -5.09
N SER A 301 10.04 8.76 -5.72
CA SER A 301 11.07 7.73 -5.93
C SER A 301 12.02 8.18 -7.02
N ILE A 302 13.29 8.36 -6.69
CA ILE A 302 14.31 8.95 -7.56
C ILE A 302 15.37 7.92 -7.89
N TYR A 303 15.28 7.33 -9.07
CA TYR A 303 16.24 6.34 -9.54
C TYR A 303 17.42 7.01 -10.20
N TYR A 304 18.63 6.62 -9.83
CA TYR A 304 19.87 7.13 -10.41
C TYR A 304 20.90 6.02 -10.56
N TYR A 305 21.84 6.20 -11.51
CA TYR A 305 22.93 5.24 -11.75
C TYR A 305 24.24 5.67 -11.10
N THR A 306 24.46 6.98 -11.00
CA THR A 306 25.63 7.60 -10.39
C THR A 306 25.19 8.85 -9.66
N PHE A 307 25.90 9.21 -8.59
CA PHE A 307 25.59 10.42 -7.83
C PHE A 307 25.59 11.70 -8.69
N THR A 308 26.39 11.74 -9.75
CA THR A 308 26.41 12.87 -10.71
C THR A 308 25.12 13.03 -11.50
N THR A 309 24.32 11.97 -11.67
CA THR A 309 23.02 12.02 -12.37
C THR A 309 21.86 12.40 -11.45
N LEU A 310 22.09 12.40 -10.14
CA LEU A 310 21.05 12.63 -9.14
C LEU A 310 20.58 14.11 -9.08
N PRO A 311 21.46 15.14 -9.04
CA PRO A 311 21.01 16.53 -8.92
C PRO A 311 20.05 17.00 -10.03
N PRO A 312 20.28 16.71 -11.33
CA PRO A 312 19.33 17.08 -12.38
C PRO A 312 17.94 16.45 -12.20
N ILE A 313 17.90 15.21 -11.70
CA ILE A 313 16.67 14.47 -11.43
C ILE A 313 15.91 15.11 -10.27
N LEU A 314 16.61 15.36 -9.17
CA LEU A 314 16.06 16.05 -8.00
C LEU A 314 15.53 17.44 -8.35
N LEU A 315 16.29 18.20 -9.15
CA LEU A 315 15.86 19.52 -9.59
C LEU A 315 14.57 19.44 -10.41
N THR A 316 14.48 18.45 -11.31
CA THR A 316 13.28 18.21 -12.13
C THR A 316 12.09 17.82 -11.26
N SER A 317 12.28 16.90 -10.31
CA SER A 317 11.21 16.43 -9.43
C SER A 317 10.65 17.53 -8.55
N ALA A 318 11.55 18.32 -7.96
CA ALA A 318 11.19 19.46 -7.13
C ALA A 318 10.54 20.59 -7.95
N HIS A 319 10.99 20.83 -9.19
CA HIS A 319 10.33 21.79 -10.09
C HIS A 319 8.88 21.39 -10.42
N HIS A 320 8.63 20.11 -10.72
CA HIS A 320 7.28 19.63 -10.95
C HIS A 320 6.41 19.74 -9.69
N LEU A 321 6.96 19.42 -8.51
CA LEU A 321 6.28 19.59 -7.24
C LEU A 321 5.89 21.05 -6.99
N THR A 322 6.84 22.00 -7.14
CA THR A 322 6.58 23.43 -7.01
C THR A 322 5.45 23.88 -7.95
N THR A 323 5.47 23.42 -9.20
CA THR A 323 4.46 23.78 -10.20
C THR A 323 3.08 23.27 -9.82
N LEU A 324 2.97 22.02 -9.35
CA LEU A 324 1.71 21.42 -8.92
C LEU A 324 1.15 22.09 -7.66
N LEU A 325 2.01 22.43 -6.70
CA LEU A 325 1.59 23.13 -5.48
C LEU A 325 1.12 24.55 -5.80
N ALA A 326 1.84 25.28 -6.65
CA ALA A 326 1.45 26.62 -7.08
C ALA A 326 0.10 26.61 -7.83
N SER A 327 -0.14 25.62 -8.70
CA SER A 327 -1.44 25.48 -9.40
C SER A 327 -2.58 25.08 -8.46
N SER A 328 -2.26 24.57 -7.27
CA SER A 328 -3.20 24.07 -6.27
C SER A 328 -3.31 24.96 -5.03
N ALA A 329 -2.88 26.22 -5.12
CA ALA A 329 -2.79 27.13 -3.97
C ALA A 329 -4.08 27.24 -3.14
N SER A 330 -5.25 27.21 -3.77
CA SER A 330 -6.54 27.27 -3.06
C SER A 330 -6.85 26.00 -2.26
N ALA A 331 -6.40 24.84 -2.72
CA ALA A 331 -6.58 23.58 -2.00
C ALA A 331 -5.65 23.52 -0.77
N LEU A 332 -4.43 24.03 -0.90
CA LEU A 332 -3.43 24.09 0.17
C LEU A 332 -3.90 24.87 1.40
N GLU A 333 -4.81 25.84 1.25
CA GLU A 333 -5.41 26.57 2.38
C GLU A 333 -6.21 25.66 3.34
N ARG A 334 -6.64 24.48 2.88
CA ARG A 334 -7.44 23.51 3.65
C ARG A 334 -6.62 22.37 4.22
N ILE A 335 -5.40 22.18 3.70
CA ILE A 335 -4.50 21.11 4.09
C ILE A 335 -3.96 21.40 5.48
N ASP A 336 -4.15 20.46 6.40
CA ASP A 336 -3.58 20.51 7.74
C ASP A 336 -2.14 19.96 7.74
N SER A 337 -1.86 18.96 6.89
CA SER A 337 -0.55 18.30 6.81
C SER A 337 -0.12 18.07 5.36
N LEU A 338 1.06 18.57 5.00
CA LEU A 338 1.75 18.34 3.74
C LEU A 338 3.03 17.54 4.01
N THR A 339 3.13 16.34 3.45
CA THR A 339 4.33 15.50 3.55
C THR A 339 4.96 15.34 2.18
N VAL A 340 6.27 15.53 2.08
CA VAL A 340 7.04 15.31 0.85
C VAL A 340 8.18 14.36 1.19
N VAL A 341 8.13 13.17 0.63
CA VAL A 341 9.13 12.12 0.79
C VAL A 341 10.00 12.08 -0.47
N PHE A 342 11.29 12.35 -0.33
CA PHE A 342 12.28 12.08 -1.36
C PHE A 342 12.89 10.71 -1.09
N TYR A 343 12.75 9.78 -2.04
CA TYR A 343 13.31 8.44 -1.92
C TYR A 343 14.33 8.16 -3.03
N PRO A 344 15.59 8.60 -2.88
CA PRO A 344 16.66 8.26 -3.80
C PRO A 344 16.96 6.75 -3.76
N HIS A 345 16.88 6.10 -4.92
CA HIS A 345 17.22 4.71 -5.15
C HIS A 345 18.50 4.63 -5.99
N ASP A 346 19.58 4.15 -5.39
CA ASP A 346 20.78 3.82 -6.13
C ASP A 346 20.62 2.48 -6.86
N LEU A 347 20.59 2.52 -8.18
CA LEU A 347 20.51 1.32 -9.01
C LEU A 347 21.80 0.47 -8.99
N ARG A 348 22.88 0.97 -8.40
CA ARG A 348 24.15 0.26 -8.18
C ARG A 348 24.44 -0.07 -6.71
N SER A 349 23.49 0.25 -5.81
CA SER A 349 23.59 -0.04 -4.37
C SER A 349 24.84 0.53 -3.68
N SER A 350 25.33 1.69 -4.10
CA SER A 350 26.34 2.44 -3.34
C SER A 350 25.66 3.36 -2.33
N TYR A 351 25.87 3.05 -1.05
CA TYR A 351 25.41 3.92 0.02
C TYR A 351 26.29 5.17 0.09
N GLU A 352 25.71 6.34 -0.17
CA GLU A 352 26.42 7.61 -0.06
C GLU A 352 25.82 8.49 1.06
N ILE A 353 26.63 8.72 2.10
CA ILE A 353 26.29 9.56 3.28
C ILE A 353 26.06 11.03 2.89
N SER A 354 26.50 11.46 1.71
CA SER A 354 26.37 12.81 1.16
C SER A 354 24.95 13.18 0.70
N MET A 355 23.98 12.27 0.77
CA MET A 355 22.63 12.48 0.30
C MET A 355 21.92 13.71 0.92
N PRO A 356 21.98 13.96 2.24
CA PRO A 356 21.35 15.14 2.83
C PRO A 356 21.90 16.46 2.27
N GLN A 357 23.22 16.54 2.03
CA GLN A 357 23.86 17.69 1.41
C GLN A 357 23.41 17.87 -0.04
N CYS A 358 23.42 16.79 -0.84
CA CYS A 358 23.03 16.88 -2.25
C CYS A 358 21.59 17.39 -2.44
N VAL A 359 20.66 16.94 -1.59
CA VAL A 359 19.27 17.39 -1.63
C VAL A 359 19.13 18.83 -1.12
N SER A 360 19.87 19.23 -0.08
CA SER A 360 19.83 20.62 0.44
C SER A 360 20.52 21.65 -0.45
N ASP A 361 21.48 21.21 -1.27
CA ASP A 361 22.30 22.06 -2.15
C ASP A 361 21.62 22.35 -3.50
N LEU A 362 20.37 21.90 -3.68
CA LEU A 362 19.50 22.35 -4.76
C LEU A 362 19.15 23.82 -4.54
N HIS A 363 20.08 24.71 -4.86
CA HIS A 363 19.90 26.15 -4.75
C HIS A 363 18.69 26.59 -5.59
N ASP A 364 18.02 27.65 -5.14
CA ASP A 364 16.79 28.22 -5.71
C ASP A 364 15.50 27.39 -5.57
N ILE A 365 15.56 26.06 -5.46
CA ILE A 365 14.33 25.25 -5.46
C ILE A 365 13.55 25.35 -4.15
N TRP A 366 14.26 25.38 -3.03
CA TRP A 366 13.64 25.45 -1.70
C TRP A 366 12.91 26.77 -1.51
N GLY A 367 13.51 27.90 -1.92
CA GLY A 367 12.83 29.20 -1.89
C GLY A 367 11.59 29.23 -2.79
N ARG A 368 11.65 28.64 -3.99
CA ARG A 368 10.47 28.55 -4.86
C ARG A 368 9.38 27.65 -4.30
N LEU A 369 9.76 26.57 -3.62
CA LEU A 369 8.82 25.66 -2.96
C LEU A 369 8.17 26.35 -1.75
N ASP A 370 8.96 27.06 -0.97
CA ASP A 370 8.52 27.91 0.15
C ASP A 370 7.47 28.93 -0.33
N ASP A 371 7.78 29.65 -1.41
CA ASP A 371 6.87 30.59 -2.06
C ASP A 371 5.61 29.90 -2.55
N ALA A 372 5.72 28.74 -3.21
CA ALA A 372 4.55 28.01 -3.72
C ALA A 372 3.61 27.53 -2.62
N ILE A 373 4.14 27.10 -1.47
CA ILE A 373 3.34 26.72 -0.30
C ILE A 373 2.73 27.97 0.37
N CYS A 374 3.47 29.09 0.39
CA CYS A 374 3.09 30.31 1.11
C CYS A 374 2.43 31.40 0.25
N GLN A 375 2.10 31.11 -1.00
CA GLN A 375 1.75 32.09 -2.05
C GLN A 375 0.58 33.04 -1.72
N ARG A 376 -0.21 32.75 -0.67
CA ARG A 376 -1.31 33.61 -0.21
C ARG A 376 -1.06 34.23 1.17
N PRO A 377 -1.05 35.57 1.29
CA PRO A 377 -0.86 36.29 2.57
C PRO A 377 -2.06 36.18 3.52
N SER A 378 -3.24 35.85 3.02
CA SER A 378 -4.50 35.88 3.78
C SER A 378 -4.75 34.64 4.64
N VAL A 379 -3.90 33.62 4.53
CA VAL A 379 -4.13 32.33 5.19
C VAL A 379 -3.69 32.44 6.65
N ARG A 380 -4.65 32.35 7.57
CA ARG A 380 -4.39 32.39 9.02
C ARG A 380 -3.69 31.15 9.56
N ARG A 381 -3.62 30.06 8.79
CA ARG A 381 -3.10 28.76 9.22
C ARG A 381 -2.21 28.15 8.14
N VAL A 382 -0.92 28.08 8.42
CA VAL A 382 0.04 27.39 7.54
C VAL A 382 -0.05 25.88 7.81
N PRO A 383 -0.04 25.01 6.78
CA PRO A 383 -0.02 23.57 6.97
C PRO A 383 1.20 23.15 7.80
N HIS A 384 1.08 22.03 8.53
CA HIS A 384 2.25 21.31 9.00
C HIS A 384 2.99 20.75 7.78
N VAL A 385 4.24 21.15 7.56
CA VAL A 385 5.03 20.69 6.42
C VAL A 385 6.13 19.76 6.91
N THR A 386 6.16 18.54 6.38
CA THR A 386 7.17 17.54 6.68
C THR A 386 7.93 17.16 5.42
N PHE A 387 9.25 17.32 5.44
CA PHE A 387 10.15 16.81 4.41
C PHE A 387 10.89 15.58 4.94
N VAL A 388 10.65 14.43 4.33
CA VAL A 388 11.28 13.16 4.68
C VAL A 388 12.28 12.78 3.61
N LEU A 389 13.52 12.51 4.02
CA LEU A 389 14.49 11.84 3.16
C LEU A 389 14.47 10.35 3.50
N LYS A 390 13.88 9.53 2.63
CA LYS A 390 13.82 8.08 2.81
C LYS A 390 15.04 7.43 2.17
N MET A 391 15.76 6.61 2.91
CA MET A 391 17.02 6.00 2.46
C MET A 391 17.14 4.56 2.95
N ASP A 392 17.96 3.77 2.28
CA ASP A 392 18.29 2.42 2.74
C ASP A 392 19.43 2.50 3.78
N ILE A 393 19.08 2.79 5.04
CA ILE A 393 20.06 2.97 6.13
C ILE A 393 20.06 1.72 7.03
N PRO A 394 21.11 0.88 7.01
CA PRO A 394 21.09 -0.38 7.73
C PRO A 394 21.24 -0.22 9.25
N LYS A 395 21.93 0.83 9.72
CA LYS A 395 22.28 1.01 11.13
C LYS A 395 21.54 2.19 11.77
N PHE A 396 21.03 1.99 12.98
CA PHE A 396 20.33 3.05 13.72
C PHE A 396 21.22 4.27 14.01
N THR A 397 22.50 4.06 14.35
CA THR A 397 23.46 5.17 14.57
C THR A 397 23.64 6.04 13.33
N GLN A 398 23.68 5.43 12.14
CA GLN A 398 23.74 6.14 10.87
C GLN A 398 22.44 6.89 10.58
N LEU A 399 21.28 6.32 10.95
CA LEU A 399 19.98 6.98 10.81
C LEU A 399 19.91 8.27 11.64
N VAL A 400 20.34 8.22 12.91
CA VAL A 400 20.39 9.38 13.80
C VAL A 400 21.35 10.45 13.29
N GLU A 401 22.54 10.05 12.82
CA GLU A 401 23.51 10.97 12.24
C GLU A 401 22.97 11.63 10.98
N THR A 402 22.38 10.85 10.07
CA THR A 402 21.81 11.33 8.81
C THR A 402 20.64 12.29 9.06
N ARG A 403 19.77 11.98 10.03
CA ARG A 403 18.69 12.85 10.50
C ARG A 403 19.21 14.19 11.02
N THR A 404 20.30 14.17 11.78
CA THR A 404 20.93 15.40 12.31
C THR A 404 21.48 16.24 11.17
N ARG A 405 22.25 15.63 10.26
CA ARG A 405 22.81 16.31 9.08
C ARG A 405 21.74 16.90 8.16
N TRP A 406 20.64 16.17 7.94
CA TRP A 406 19.51 16.64 7.15
C TRP A 406 18.83 17.88 7.77
N ARG A 407 18.61 17.88 9.08
CA ARG A 407 18.05 19.05 9.78
C ARG A 407 18.96 20.25 9.73
N GLU A 408 20.26 20.05 9.88
CA GLU A 408 21.25 21.12 9.81
C GLU A 408 21.37 21.70 8.40
N SER A 409 21.39 20.85 7.37
CA SER A 409 21.53 21.29 5.98
C SER A 409 20.30 22.02 5.43
N MET A 410 19.12 21.73 6.00
CA MET A 410 17.86 22.35 5.62
C MET A 410 17.51 23.64 6.38
N ARG A 411 18.27 24.00 7.43
CA ARG A 411 18.01 25.21 8.22
C ARG A 411 18.04 26.47 7.36
N GLY A 412 16.99 27.29 7.44
CA GLY A 412 16.92 28.57 6.71
C GLY A 412 16.72 28.41 5.19
N LYS A 413 16.45 27.20 4.69
CA LYS A 413 16.12 26.96 3.28
C LYS A 413 14.67 27.30 2.94
N LEU A 414 13.79 27.39 3.95
CA LEU A 414 12.35 27.68 3.85
C LEU A 414 11.96 28.84 4.80
N PRO A 415 12.55 30.04 4.62
CA PRO A 415 12.38 31.16 5.57
C PRO A 415 10.93 31.62 5.75
N VAL A 416 10.09 31.60 4.71
CA VAL A 416 8.70 32.07 4.79
C VAL A 416 7.85 31.12 5.63
N LEU A 417 8.01 29.80 5.46
CA LEU A 417 7.37 28.80 6.31
C LEU A 417 7.83 28.92 7.78
N GLU A 418 9.13 29.15 8.01
CA GLU A 418 9.70 29.36 9.36
C GLU A 418 9.13 30.64 10.02
N GLU A 419 9.09 31.76 9.29
CA GLU A 419 8.60 33.06 9.80
C GLU A 419 7.11 33.06 10.14
N ARG A 420 6.29 32.33 9.36
CA ARG A 420 4.84 32.25 9.59
C ARG A 420 4.46 31.36 10.77
N GLY A 421 5.43 30.80 11.49
CA GLY A 421 5.19 29.92 12.64
C GLY A 421 4.56 28.58 12.25
N GLY A 422 4.67 28.17 10.99
CA GLY A 422 4.29 26.83 10.56
C GLY A 422 5.17 25.80 11.25
N VAL A 423 4.59 24.66 11.62
CA VAL A 423 5.41 23.55 12.12
C VAL A 423 6.09 22.92 10.92
N LEU A 424 7.39 23.17 10.77
CA LEU A 424 8.24 22.61 9.73
C LEU A 424 9.10 21.50 10.33
N THR A 425 9.00 20.29 9.78
CA THR A 425 9.78 19.12 10.23
C THR A 425 10.62 18.54 9.11
N PHE A 426 11.88 18.26 9.43
CA PHE A 426 12.80 17.54 8.56
C PHE A 426 13.13 16.21 9.24
N ASP A 427 12.81 15.12 8.55
CA ASP A 427 13.02 13.77 9.04
C ASP A 427 13.75 12.89 8.02
N VAL A 428 14.32 11.80 8.52
CA VAL A 428 14.93 10.74 7.74
C VAL A 428 14.28 9.43 8.15
N ASP A 429 13.83 8.69 7.15
CA ASP A 429 13.20 7.38 7.29
C ASP A 429 14.12 6.30 6.70
N SER A 430 14.14 5.13 7.34
CA SER A 430 14.86 3.97 6.80
C SER A 430 13.89 3.01 6.14
N SER A 431 14.18 2.62 4.90
CA SER A 431 13.43 1.54 4.22
C SER A 431 13.74 0.16 4.80
N VAL A 432 14.89 0.01 5.45
CA VAL A 432 15.33 -1.23 6.10
C VAL A 432 14.89 -1.15 7.55
N LEU A 433 14.17 -2.17 8.02
CA LEU A 433 13.83 -2.31 9.44
C LEU A 433 15.14 -2.37 10.25
N CYS A 434 15.47 -1.29 10.94
CA CYS A 434 16.57 -1.28 11.90
C CYS A 434 16.15 -2.13 13.10
N TYR A 435 16.86 -3.23 13.36
CA TYR A 435 16.62 -4.04 14.55
C TYR A 435 17.27 -3.37 15.76
N PRO A 436 16.61 -3.30 16.93
CA PRO A 436 17.16 -2.71 18.15
C PRO A 436 18.37 -3.46 18.73
N GLU A 437 18.74 -4.62 18.19
CA GLU A 437 19.81 -5.48 18.73
C GLU A 437 21.24 -4.93 18.50
N ASP A 438 21.38 -3.79 17.81
CA ASP A 438 22.65 -3.11 17.55
C ASP A 438 22.98 -1.99 18.57
N GLU A 439 22.26 -1.87 19.68
CA GLU A 439 22.54 -0.93 20.79
C GLU A 439 23.55 -1.46 21.84
#